data_AF-A0AAJ4ACL1-F1
#
_entry.id   AF-A0AAJ4ACL1-F1
#
_cell.length_a   1.000
_cell.length_b   1.000
_cell.length_c   1.000
_cell.angle_alpha   90.00
_cell.angle_beta   90.00
_cell.angle_gamma   90.00
#
_symmetry.space_group_name_H-M   'P 1'
#
loop_
_entity.id
_entity.type
_entity.pdbx_description
1 polymer ?
#
loop_
_entity_poly.entity_id
_entity_poly.type
_entity_poly.pdbx_seq_one_letter_code
_entity_poly.pdbx_strand_id
1 'polypeptide(L)'
;MKKLLLGMIAIALPCTAMAGTSYAAFEGYIMALNTMAPNQAKHTVTYKGYVEKKCGQTLMLENISSAGFRNIITALDVADSMIQNGLERESLETDIRLSVMNYTLCTETFDTTMKSIVADKRLMGRYPHYAQFIDTWIKVDTNLAN
;
A
#
# COMPACT_ATOMS: atom_id res chain seq x y z
N MET A 1 34.48 60.05 -12.05
CA MET A 1 35.02 58.83 -11.40
C MET A 1 33.94 58.21 -10.52
N LYS A 2 33.79 56.86 -10.57
CA LYS A 2 32.95 55.95 -9.74
C LYS A 2 31.42 56.14 -9.85
N LYS A 3 30.63 55.28 -10.52
CA LYS A 3 30.30 53.84 -10.36
C LYS A 3 29.72 53.44 -8.98
N LEU A 4 28.45 53.01 -9.00
CA LEU A 4 27.77 51.88 -8.30
C LEU A 4 26.36 52.31 -7.84
N LEU A 5 25.27 51.86 -8.48
CA LEU A 5 24.53 50.61 -8.23
C LEU A 5 23.82 50.60 -6.87
N LEU A 6 22.49 50.54 -6.87
CA LEU A 6 21.75 49.30 -6.56
C LEU A 6 20.23 49.56 -6.64
N GLY A 7 19.59 48.92 -7.60
CA GLY A 7 18.14 48.92 -7.77
C GLY A 7 17.47 48.00 -6.75
N MET A 8 16.37 48.48 -6.15
CA MET A 8 15.43 47.64 -5.43
C MET A 8 14.38 47.13 -6.43
N ILE A 9 14.50 45.86 -6.82
CA ILE A 9 13.39 45.14 -7.46
C ILE A 9 12.69 44.37 -6.35
N ALA A 10 11.56 44.90 -5.88
CA ALA A 10 10.63 44.15 -5.06
C ALA A 10 9.87 43.18 -5.98
N ILE A 11 10.37 41.95 -6.11
CA ILE A 11 9.62 40.87 -6.73
C ILE A 11 8.67 40.34 -5.65
N ALA A 12 7.45 40.86 -5.63
CA ALA A 12 6.35 40.20 -4.94
C ALA A 12 6.11 38.86 -5.65
N LEU A 13 6.61 37.77 -5.06
CA LEU A 13 6.23 36.42 -5.48
C LEU A 13 4.73 36.26 -5.22
N PRO A 14 3.89 36.00 -6.25
CA PRO A 14 2.54 35.55 -5.99
C PRO A 14 2.64 34.22 -5.27
N CYS A 15 2.10 34.20 -4.05
CA CYS A 15 1.81 33.00 -3.29
C CYS A 15 0.91 32.11 -4.15
N THR A 16 1.49 31.13 -4.85
CA THR A 16 0.73 30.05 -5.46
C THR A 16 0.27 29.14 -4.33
N ALA A 17 -0.87 29.48 -3.75
CA ALA A 17 -1.63 28.55 -2.93
C ALA A 17 -2.06 27.37 -3.82
N MET A 18 -1.25 26.32 -3.87
CA MET A 18 -1.72 24.98 -4.21
C MET A 18 -2.45 24.40 -2.99
N ALA A 19 -3.56 25.02 -2.61
CA ALA A 19 -4.43 24.57 -1.54
C ALA A 19 -5.80 24.31 -2.15
N GLY A 20 -6.11 23.04 -2.40
CA GLY A 20 -7.44 22.68 -2.88
C GLY A 20 -7.72 21.19 -2.97
N THR A 21 -6.72 20.33 -3.12
CA THR A 21 -6.95 18.88 -3.29
C THR A 21 -6.39 18.01 -2.16
N SER A 22 -5.60 18.57 -1.23
CA SER A 22 -4.89 17.76 -0.22
C SER A 22 -5.64 17.54 1.09
N TYR A 23 -6.53 18.45 1.50
CA TYR A 23 -7.15 18.37 2.83
C TYR A 23 -8.33 17.38 2.87
N ALA A 24 -9.26 17.47 1.92
CA ALA A 24 -10.42 16.58 1.85
C ALA A 24 -10.02 15.12 1.56
N ALA A 25 -8.98 14.90 0.74
CA ALA A 25 -8.45 13.56 0.49
C ALA A 25 -7.75 12.97 1.73
N PHE A 26 -7.04 13.82 2.49
CA PHE A 26 -6.42 13.41 3.75
C PHE A 26 -7.46 13.09 4.83
N GLU A 27 -8.49 13.92 5.00
CA GLU A 27 -9.60 13.65 5.94
C GLU A 27 -10.37 12.38 5.55
N GLY A 28 -10.66 12.19 4.26
CA GLY A 28 -11.28 10.97 3.76
C GLY A 28 -10.44 9.72 4.01
N TYR A 29 -9.11 9.83 3.90
CA TYR A 29 -8.18 8.75 4.23
C TYR A 29 -8.17 8.42 5.72
N ILE A 30 -8.10 9.43 6.60
CA ILE A 30 -8.17 9.22 8.06
C ILE A 30 -9.51 8.62 8.46
N MET A 31 -10.61 9.08 7.87
CA MET A 31 -11.94 8.55 8.12
C MET A 31 -12.07 7.09 7.65
N ALA A 32 -11.52 6.76 6.48
CA ALA A 32 -11.48 5.39 5.98
C ALA A 32 -10.63 4.48 6.88
N LEU A 33 -9.49 4.95 7.40
CA LEU A 33 -8.70 4.17 8.35
C LEU A 33 -9.45 3.95 9.68
N ASN A 34 -10.20 4.94 10.16
CA ASN A 34 -10.96 4.82 11.40
C ASN A 34 -12.17 3.87 11.30
N THR A 35 -12.66 3.59 10.08
CA THR A 35 -13.73 2.60 9.86
C THR A 35 -13.20 1.20 9.55
N MET A 36 -11.88 1.04 9.32
CA MET A 36 -11.22 -0.25 9.15
C MET A 36 -10.91 -0.92 10.49
N ALA A 37 -10.79 -2.26 10.49
CA ALA A 37 -10.22 -2.97 11.63
C ALA A 37 -8.78 -2.48 11.89
N PRO A 38 -8.34 -2.33 13.16
CA PRO A 38 -7.04 -1.74 13.48
C PRO A 38 -5.84 -2.39 12.77
N ASN A 39 -5.85 -3.72 12.60
CA ASN A 39 -4.80 -4.43 11.88
C ASN A 39 -4.77 -4.09 10.39
N GLN A 40 -5.93 -4.00 9.74
CA GLN A 40 -6.02 -3.60 8.34
C GLN A 40 -5.56 -2.15 8.14
N ALA A 41 -5.87 -1.25 9.09
CA ALA A 41 -5.36 0.11 9.06
C ALA A 41 -3.82 0.16 9.19
N LYS A 42 -3.24 -0.62 10.13
CA LYS A 42 -1.77 -0.79 10.28
C LYS A 42 -1.12 -1.24 8.96
N HIS A 43 -1.65 -2.28 8.33
CA HIS A 43 -1.10 -2.79 7.07
C HIS A 43 -1.27 -1.80 5.92
N THR A 44 -2.42 -1.11 5.84
CA THR A 44 -2.69 -0.08 4.84
C THR A 44 -1.67 1.05 4.92
N VAL A 45 -1.45 1.62 6.11
CA VAL A 45 -0.47 2.70 6.33
C VAL A 45 0.94 2.24 5.97
N THR A 46 1.32 1.04 6.42
CA THR A 46 2.66 0.49 6.21
C THR A 46 2.93 0.24 4.72
N TYR A 47 2.00 -0.41 4.03
CA TYR A 47 2.16 -0.75 2.62
C TYR A 47 2.09 0.50 1.73
N LYS A 48 1.14 1.41 2.00
CA LYS A 48 1.07 2.72 1.32
C LYS A 48 2.40 3.47 1.44
N GLY A 49 2.92 3.64 2.65
CA GLY A 49 4.18 4.35 2.87
C GLY A 49 5.36 3.70 2.16
N TYR A 50 5.38 2.37 2.06
CA TYR A 50 6.37 1.65 1.27
C TYR A 50 6.26 1.97 -0.23
N VAL A 51 5.07 1.86 -0.82
CA VAL A 51 4.85 2.12 -2.25
C VAL A 51 5.20 3.56 -2.60
N GLU A 52 4.72 4.53 -1.81
CA GLU A 52 4.99 5.95 -2.07
C GLU A 52 6.48 6.26 -2.02
N LYS A 53 7.20 5.67 -1.04
CA LYS A 53 8.65 5.82 -0.93
C LYS A 53 9.40 5.14 -2.08
N LYS A 54 8.98 3.93 -2.47
CA LYS A 54 9.65 3.14 -3.52
C LYS A 54 9.44 3.73 -4.90
N CYS A 55 8.21 4.17 -5.18
CA CYS A 55 7.77 4.58 -6.51
C CYS A 55 7.77 6.09 -6.71
N GLY A 56 8.04 6.88 -5.65
CA GLY A 56 8.12 8.33 -5.73
C GLY A 56 6.78 8.99 -6.09
N GLN A 57 5.67 8.30 -5.82
CA GLN A 57 4.33 8.72 -6.25
C GLN A 57 3.38 8.62 -5.06
N THR A 58 2.61 9.68 -4.81
CA THR A 58 1.59 9.69 -3.75
C THR A 58 0.41 8.83 -4.16
N LEU A 59 0.01 7.87 -3.30
CA LEU A 59 -1.17 7.06 -3.52
C LEU A 59 -2.41 7.83 -3.06
N MET A 60 -3.37 7.93 -3.97
CA MET A 60 -4.67 8.54 -3.74
C MET A 60 -5.67 7.50 -3.23
N LEU A 61 -6.83 7.97 -2.75
CA LEU A 61 -7.88 7.09 -2.21
C LEU A 61 -8.33 6.02 -3.22
N GLU A 62 -8.40 6.36 -4.51
CA GLU A 62 -8.71 5.43 -5.59
C GLU A 62 -7.71 4.27 -5.74
N ASN A 63 -6.42 4.52 -5.43
CA ASN A 63 -5.41 3.48 -5.44
C ASN A 63 -5.60 2.53 -4.25
N ILE A 64 -5.88 3.10 -3.08
CA ILE A 64 -6.02 2.37 -1.81
C ILE A 64 -7.35 1.59 -1.77
N SER A 65 -8.39 2.09 -2.44
CA SER A 65 -9.69 1.42 -2.56
C SER A 65 -9.74 0.35 -3.65
N SER A 66 -8.69 0.23 -4.49
CA SER A 66 -8.61 -0.79 -5.53
C SER A 66 -8.66 -2.22 -4.96
N ALA A 67 -9.21 -3.15 -5.74
CA ALA A 67 -9.33 -4.55 -5.34
C ALA A 67 -7.96 -5.17 -5.02
N GLY A 68 -6.98 -5.00 -5.91
CA GLY A 68 -5.62 -5.50 -5.69
C GLY A 68 -4.96 -4.97 -4.42
N PHE A 69 -5.09 -3.66 -4.12
CA PHE A 69 -4.54 -3.10 -2.89
C PHE A 69 -5.22 -3.73 -1.66
N ARG A 70 -6.55 -3.80 -1.64
CA ARG A 70 -7.31 -4.42 -0.55
C ARG A 70 -6.95 -5.89 -0.37
N ASN A 71 -6.75 -6.63 -1.45
CA ASN A 71 -6.34 -8.03 -1.41
C ASN A 71 -4.96 -8.23 -0.79
N ILE A 72 -4.01 -7.35 -1.09
CA ILE A 72 -2.70 -7.35 -0.42
C ILE A 72 -2.85 -7.09 1.09
N ILE A 73 -3.71 -6.15 1.48
CA ILE A 73 -3.98 -5.87 2.90
C ILE A 73 -4.62 -7.08 3.59
N THR A 74 -5.61 -7.72 2.96
CA THR A 74 -6.22 -8.96 3.48
C THR A 74 -5.19 -10.08 3.61
N ALA A 75 -4.30 -10.23 2.63
CA ALA A 75 -3.23 -11.22 2.67
C ALA A 75 -2.26 -11.02 3.84
N LEU A 76 -1.98 -9.77 4.22
CA LEU A 76 -1.17 -9.42 5.39
C LEU A 76 -1.94 -9.63 6.71
N ASP A 77 -3.18 -9.17 6.77
CA ASP A 77 -4.04 -9.27 7.97
C ASP A 77 -4.30 -10.72 8.37
N VAL A 78 -4.51 -11.60 7.39
CA VAL A 78 -4.72 -13.03 7.62
C VAL A 78 -3.44 -13.72 8.08
N ALA A 79 -2.27 -13.30 7.58
CA ALA A 79 -1.00 -13.81 8.09
C ALA A 79 -0.82 -13.48 9.58
N ASP A 80 -1.05 -12.22 9.98
CA ASP A 80 -1.01 -11.80 11.40
C ASP A 80 -2.01 -12.62 12.23
N SER A 81 -3.25 -12.80 11.73
CA SER A 81 -4.30 -13.57 12.41
C SER A 81 -3.94 -15.05 12.56
N MET A 82 -3.41 -15.70 11.52
CA MET A 82 -3.03 -17.12 11.58
C MET A 82 -1.90 -17.36 12.59
N ILE A 83 -0.95 -16.44 12.71
CA ILE A 83 0.11 -16.49 13.72
C ILE A 83 -0.50 -16.36 15.12
N GLN A 84 -1.35 -15.35 15.33
CA GLN A 84 -1.98 -15.10 16.64
C GLN A 84 -2.86 -16.27 17.10
N ASN A 85 -3.45 -17.00 16.17
CA ASN A 85 -4.27 -18.18 16.46
C ASN A 85 -3.49 -19.50 16.48
N GLY A 86 -2.16 -19.46 16.30
CA GLY A 86 -1.31 -20.66 16.30
C GLY A 86 -1.54 -21.59 15.11
N LEU A 87 -2.16 -21.11 14.03
CA LEU A 87 -2.39 -21.86 12.79
C LEU A 87 -1.14 -21.90 11.90
N GLU A 88 -0.31 -20.87 11.98
CA GLU A 88 0.95 -20.80 11.23
C GLU A 88 2.09 -20.30 12.11
N ARG A 89 3.31 -20.56 11.68
CA ARG A 89 4.53 -20.12 12.38
C ARG A 89 4.78 -18.63 12.22
N GLU A 90 5.43 -18.02 13.21
CA GLU A 90 5.75 -16.58 13.28
C GLU A 90 6.49 -16.04 12.04
N SER A 91 7.30 -16.86 11.37
CA SER A 91 8.03 -16.42 10.18
C SER A 91 7.11 -16.06 9.00
N LEU A 92 5.84 -16.47 9.01
CA LEU A 92 4.88 -16.17 7.94
C LEU A 92 4.73 -14.66 7.70
N GLU A 93 4.55 -13.85 8.74
CA GLU A 93 4.36 -12.39 8.61
C GLU A 93 5.54 -11.77 7.86
N THR A 94 6.75 -12.17 8.24
CA THR A 94 7.98 -11.64 7.63
C THR A 94 8.10 -12.08 6.18
N ASP A 95 7.88 -13.37 5.89
CA ASP A 95 7.98 -13.91 4.53
C ASP A 95 6.93 -13.30 3.57
N ILE A 96 5.69 -13.10 4.04
CA ILE A 96 4.63 -12.44 3.25
C ILE A 96 4.97 -10.98 3.01
N ARG A 97 5.37 -10.24 4.05
CA ARG A 97 5.71 -8.81 3.90
C ARG A 97 6.86 -8.62 2.92
N LEU A 98 7.91 -9.45 3.00
CA LEU A 98 9.02 -9.41 2.05
C LEU A 98 8.57 -9.75 0.63
N SER A 99 7.69 -10.74 0.46
CA SER A 99 7.15 -11.11 -0.85
C SER A 99 6.31 -10.00 -1.46
N VAL A 100 5.40 -9.40 -0.70
CA VAL A 100 4.61 -8.22 -1.11
C VAL A 100 5.54 -7.10 -1.59
N MET A 101 6.54 -6.74 -0.78
CA MET A 101 7.49 -5.68 -1.12
C MET A 101 8.30 -6.01 -2.37
N ASN A 102 8.76 -7.26 -2.50
CA ASN A 102 9.57 -7.70 -3.63
C ASN A 102 8.76 -7.67 -4.95
N TYR A 103 7.52 -8.16 -4.94
CA TYR A 103 6.67 -8.22 -6.12
C TYR A 103 5.96 -6.89 -6.46
N THR A 104 5.98 -5.92 -5.55
CA THR A 104 5.44 -4.58 -5.84
C THR A 104 6.34 -3.87 -6.85
N LEU A 105 5.85 -3.67 -8.08
CA LEU A 105 6.56 -2.95 -9.14
C LEU A 105 5.84 -1.63 -9.44
N CYS A 106 6.59 -0.54 -9.60
CA CYS A 106 6.03 0.81 -9.75
C CYS A 106 5.29 1.07 -11.07
N THR A 107 5.48 0.19 -12.05
CA THR A 107 4.83 0.25 -13.35
C THR A 107 3.63 -0.69 -13.45
N GLU A 108 3.39 -1.50 -12.42
CA GLU A 108 2.39 -2.56 -12.43
C GLU A 108 1.23 -2.24 -11.48
N THR A 109 0.11 -2.93 -11.70
CA THR A 109 -1.04 -2.85 -10.80
C THR A 109 -0.82 -3.64 -9.51
N PHE A 110 -1.59 -3.32 -8.47
CA PHE A 110 -1.61 -4.13 -7.25
C PHE A 110 -2.16 -5.54 -7.50
N ASP A 111 -3.00 -5.74 -8.52
CA ASP A 111 -3.47 -7.07 -8.93
C ASP A 111 -2.31 -7.92 -9.47
N THR A 112 -1.42 -7.34 -10.29
CA THR A 112 -0.19 -8.01 -10.74
C THR A 112 0.69 -8.43 -9.55
N THR A 113 0.80 -7.55 -8.55
CA THR A 113 1.53 -7.84 -7.31
C THR A 113 0.90 -9.03 -6.57
N MET A 114 -0.43 -9.02 -6.39
CA MET A 114 -1.14 -10.10 -5.72
C MET A 114 -1.02 -11.44 -6.48
N LYS A 115 -1.20 -11.42 -7.81
CA LYS A 115 -1.00 -12.61 -8.65
C LYS A 115 0.41 -13.20 -8.51
N SER A 116 1.42 -12.35 -8.37
CA SER A 116 2.81 -12.77 -8.17
C SER A 116 3.02 -13.44 -6.80
N ILE A 117 2.39 -12.93 -5.74
CA ILE A 117 2.40 -13.56 -4.41
C ILE A 117 1.75 -14.94 -4.46
N VAL A 118 0.57 -15.03 -5.09
CA VAL A 118 -0.18 -16.29 -5.25
C VAL A 118 0.63 -17.33 -6.03
N ALA A 119 1.36 -16.89 -7.06
CA ALA A 119 2.21 -17.76 -7.88
C ALA A 119 3.52 -18.18 -7.19
N ASP A 120 3.88 -17.61 -6.04
CA ASP A 120 5.10 -17.94 -5.31
C ASP A 120 4.99 -19.33 -4.65
N LYS A 121 5.46 -20.34 -5.37
CA LYS A 121 5.45 -21.74 -4.92
C LYS A 121 6.26 -21.97 -3.65
N ARG A 122 7.30 -21.16 -3.39
CA ARG A 122 8.12 -21.30 -2.18
C ARG A 122 7.32 -20.83 -0.98
N LEU A 123 6.65 -19.69 -1.10
CA LEU A 123 5.79 -19.14 -0.08
C LEU A 123 4.59 -20.06 0.18
N MET A 124 3.85 -20.41 -0.88
CA MET A 124 2.66 -21.25 -0.77
C MET A 124 2.96 -22.67 -0.29
N GLY A 125 4.10 -23.25 -0.70
CA GLY A 125 4.52 -24.57 -0.21
C GLY A 125 5.04 -24.57 1.22
N ARG A 126 5.46 -23.41 1.74
CA ARG A 126 6.01 -23.26 3.10
C ARG A 126 4.92 -23.07 4.15
N TYR A 127 3.77 -22.52 3.78
CA TYR A 127 2.69 -22.14 4.70
C TYR A 127 1.35 -22.70 4.21
N PRO A 128 1.04 -23.97 4.53
CA PRO A 128 -0.08 -24.69 3.93
C PRO A 128 -1.45 -24.15 4.34
N HIS A 129 -1.63 -23.69 5.58
CA HIS A 129 -2.91 -23.11 6.02
C HIS A 129 -3.13 -21.75 5.37
N TYR A 130 -2.06 -20.95 5.28
CA TYR A 130 -2.08 -19.70 4.53
C TYR A 130 -2.42 -19.92 3.05
N ALA A 131 -1.77 -20.87 2.39
CA ALA A 131 -2.02 -21.20 1.00
C ALA A 131 -3.47 -21.67 0.77
N GLN A 132 -4.01 -22.49 1.68
CA GLN A 132 -5.41 -22.92 1.62
C GLN A 132 -6.38 -21.73 1.75
N PHE A 133 -6.10 -20.79 2.66
CA PHE A 133 -6.90 -19.57 2.77
C PHE A 133 -6.85 -18.76 1.47
N ILE A 134 -5.65 -18.52 0.93
CA ILE A 134 -5.48 -17.71 -0.29
C ILE A 134 -6.20 -18.37 -1.48
N ASP A 135 -6.09 -19.68 -1.65
CA ASP A 135 -6.82 -20.44 -2.67
C ASP A 135 -8.34 -20.29 -2.52
N THR A 136 -8.85 -20.36 -1.29
CA THR A 136 -10.27 -20.16 -1.00
C THR A 136 -10.70 -18.71 -1.27
N TRP A 137 -9.88 -17.74 -0.87
CA TRP A 137 -10.12 -16.31 -1.06
C TRP A 137 -10.24 -15.98 -2.55
N ILE A 138 -9.33 -16.48 -3.38
CA ILE A 138 -9.35 -16.25 -4.84
C ILE A 138 -10.60 -16.85 -5.50
N LYS A 139 -11.06 -18.01 -5.03
CA LYS A 139 -12.29 -18.63 -5.55
C LYS A 139 -13.54 -17.80 -5.26
N VAL A 140 -13.54 -17.04 -4.17
CA VAL A 140 -14.66 -16.19 -3.77
C VAL A 140 -14.51 -14.77 -4.32
N ASP A 141 -13.29 -14.25 -4.42
CA ASP A 141 -13.02 -12.94 -5.02
C ASP A 141 -12.81 -13.06 -6.54
N THR A 142 -13.89 -12.80 -7.29
CA THR A 142 -13.92 -12.82 -8.75
C THR A 142 -12.89 -11.91 -9.44
N ASN A 143 -12.28 -10.95 -8.72
CA ASN A 143 -11.25 -10.06 -9.27
C ASN A 143 -9.87 -10.74 -9.40
N LEU A 144 -9.64 -11.86 -8.71
CA LEU A 144 -8.39 -12.63 -8.79
C LEU A 144 -8.51 -13.90 -9.64
N ALA A 145 -9.73 -14.26 -10.07
CA ALA A 145 -10.03 -15.51 -10.76
C ALA A 145 -9.74 -15.50 -12.28
N ASN A 146 -9.36 -14.36 -12.86
CA ASN A 146 -9.06 -14.19 -14.30
C ASN A 146 -7.68 -13.55 -14.52
#